data_AF-A0AA38PLP7-F1
#
_entry.id   AF-A0AA38PLP7-F1
#
_cell.length_a   1.000
_cell.length_b   1.000
_cell.length_c   1.000
_cell.angle_alpha   90.00
_cell.angle_beta   90.00
_cell.angle_gamma   90.00
#
_symmetry.space_group_name_H-M   'P 1'
#
loop_
_entity.id
_entity.type
_entity.pdbx_description
1 polymer ?
#
loop_
_entity_poly.entity_id
_entity_poly.type
_entity_poly.pdbx_seq_one_letter_code
_entity_poly.pdbx_strand_id
1 'polypeptide(L)'
;MDPSTQIDFKQHAKLEAEYQTCFARWSKLQSTLDRWDLPQNRLRLDDSRKTKLQSLKAKLEEAQKQLDAAHARRAEYGNSSLASLLNSVEQQETRKHDFHKLASELNQKLVEAATLQKEAEIKVPAPPIASNDVELETVPGSSKRRRISDGYEDTASALATQTKEEISGLHAILQAISERVSTVENDIVAQDAEVREVMREYNDKKEGGEPTPTAVDSLEVRVSHVQNQMVDIATNLKELSEWIAGLYQSSDAMLEKHESIMARKEEEENEIRKLLRRIEAHEKLRAEDKNEIEALSAALTAYAEKPVSPPSSPFDPENMVLDMEEQIRELVRSAVKPHVEEARAALSEDLQGYDAELYQSIWSKLSLTHKVIAAVSEATSRPPS
;
A
#
# COMPACT_ATOMS: atom_id res chain seq x y z
N MET A 1 35.93 19.49 -14.91
CA MET A 1 34.47 19.26 -14.95
C MET A 1 33.97 19.79 -16.27
N ASP A 2 33.26 18.97 -17.04
CA ASP A 2 32.72 19.38 -18.33
C ASP A 2 31.60 20.41 -18.13
N PRO A 3 31.58 21.52 -18.88
CA PRO A 3 30.52 22.53 -18.78
C PRO A 3 29.13 21.99 -19.16
N SER A 4 29.04 20.85 -19.85
CA SER A 4 27.77 20.19 -20.19
C SER A 4 27.03 19.67 -18.95
N THR A 5 27.74 19.07 -17.98
CA THR A 5 27.09 18.51 -16.77
C THR A 5 26.53 19.58 -15.84
N GLN A 6 27.08 20.80 -15.88
CA GLN A 6 26.60 21.93 -15.09
C GLN A 6 25.28 22.51 -15.64
N ILE A 7 25.03 22.37 -16.95
CA ILE A 7 23.78 22.82 -17.59
C ILE A 7 22.64 21.87 -17.25
N ASP A 8 22.89 20.55 -17.28
CA ASP A 8 21.89 19.52 -16.99
C ASP A 8 21.38 19.61 -15.53
N PHE A 9 22.28 19.87 -14.58
CA PHE A 9 21.91 20.01 -13.17
C PHE A 9 21.00 21.21 -12.91
N LYS A 10 21.27 22.37 -13.56
CA LYS A 10 20.43 23.56 -13.41
C LYS A 10 19.04 23.37 -14.02
N GLN A 11 18.94 22.64 -15.13
CA GLN A 11 17.64 22.32 -15.73
C GLN A 11 16.84 21.35 -14.86
N HIS A 12 17.48 20.32 -14.31
CA HIS A 12 16.83 19.38 -13.39
C HIS A 12 16.31 20.10 -12.13
N ALA A 13 17.13 20.95 -11.50
CA ALA A 13 16.71 21.72 -10.33
C ALA A 13 15.50 22.63 -10.61
N LYS A 14 15.42 23.18 -11.83
CA LYS A 14 14.28 24.01 -12.25
C LYS A 14 13.00 23.19 -12.45
N LEU A 15 13.10 22.03 -13.09
CA LEU A 15 11.97 21.11 -13.28
C LEU A 15 11.47 20.55 -11.95
N GLU A 16 12.38 20.24 -11.02
CA GLU A 16 12.04 19.83 -9.67
C GLU A 16 11.25 20.92 -8.92
N ALA A 17 11.75 22.16 -8.94
CA ALA A 17 11.07 23.28 -8.30
C ALA A 17 9.67 23.53 -8.89
N GLU A 18 9.51 23.36 -10.21
CA GLU A 18 8.21 23.45 -10.87
C GLU A 18 7.26 22.33 -10.40
N TYR A 19 7.72 21.08 -10.37
CA TYR A 19 6.93 19.95 -9.87
C TYR A 19 6.47 20.17 -8.43
N GLN A 20 7.39 20.53 -7.53
CA GLN A 20 7.09 20.78 -6.12
C GLN A 20 6.05 21.90 -5.94
N THR A 21 6.13 22.96 -6.78
CA THR A 21 5.16 24.05 -6.75
C THR A 21 3.76 23.60 -7.20
N CYS A 22 3.68 22.81 -8.28
CA CYS A 22 2.43 22.22 -8.75
C CYS A 22 1.83 21.26 -7.71
N PHE A 23 2.66 20.41 -7.11
CA PHE A 23 2.25 19.45 -6.10
C PHE A 23 1.69 20.13 -4.84
N ALA A 24 2.39 21.15 -4.32
CA ALA A 24 1.92 21.91 -3.16
C ALA A 24 0.57 22.60 -3.43
N ARG A 25 0.38 23.14 -4.64
CA ARG A 25 -0.91 23.74 -5.05
C ARG A 25 -2.03 22.70 -5.11
N TRP A 26 -1.77 21.55 -5.72
CA TRP A 26 -2.74 20.46 -5.81
C TRP A 26 -3.13 19.94 -4.43
N SER A 27 -2.15 19.63 -3.57
CA SER A 27 -2.36 19.14 -2.20
C SER A 27 -3.19 20.11 -1.35
N LYS A 28 -2.95 21.42 -1.48
CA LYS A 28 -3.76 22.45 -0.82
C LYS A 28 -5.20 22.46 -1.30
N LEU A 29 -5.45 22.27 -2.60
CA LEU A 29 -6.81 22.20 -3.14
C LEU A 29 -7.52 20.91 -2.70
N GLN A 30 -6.83 19.77 -2.75
CA GLN A 30 -7.33 18.47 -2.30
C GLN A 30 -7.78 18.54 -0.83
N SER A 31 -6.90 19.01 0.07
CA SER A 31 -7.23 19.16 1.48
C SER A 31 -8.38 20.14 1.75
N THR A 32 -8.55 21.18 0.91
CA THR A 32 -9.76 22.01 0.98
C THR A 32 -11.00 21.25 0.54
N LEU A 33 -10.94 20.44 -0.52
CA LEU A 33 -12.07 19.65 -0.98
C LEU A 33 -12.49 18.60 0.05
N ASP A 34 -11.53 17.88 0.65
CA ASP A 34 -11.78 16.85 1.66
C ASP A 34 -12.47 17.42 2.90
N ARG A 35 -12.11 18.65 3.32
CA ARG A 35 -12.81 19.35 4.40
C ARG A 35 -14.26 19.65 4.06
N TRP A 36 -14.58 19.89 2.79
CA TRP A 36 -15.96 20.11 2.34
C TRP A 36 -16.77 18.81 2.31
N ASP A 37 -16.15 17.65 2.08
CA ASP A 37 -16.81 16.35 2.04
C ASP A 37 -17.12 15.73 3.42
N LEU A 38 -16.60 16.33 4.50
CA LEU A 38 -16.89 15.90 5.87
C LEU A 38 -18.41 15.87 6.16
N PRO A 39 -18.93 14.85 6.89
CA PRO A 39 -20.36 14.68 7.16
C PRO A 39 -21.04 15.90 7.80
N GLN A 40 -20.29 16.67 8.59
CA GLN A 40 -20.76 17.89 9.25
C GLN A 40 -21.19 18.99 8.26
N ASN A 41 -20.68 18.94 7.02
CA ASN A 41 -21.00 19.88 5.95
C ASN A 41 -22.11 19.39 5.00
N ARG A 42 -22.70 18.20 5.24
CA ARG A 42 -23.77 17.62 4.40
C ARG A 42 -25.16 18.21 4.62
N LEU A 43 -25.31 19.18 5.52
CA LEU A 43 -26.55 19.96 5.62
C LEU A 43 -26.82 20.67 4.28
N ARG A 44 -28.10 20.82 3.90
CA ARG A 44 -28.55 21.34 2.59
C ARG A 44 -27.64 22.48 2.09
N LEU A 45 -26.80 22.19 1.09
CA LEU A 45 -25.92 23.19 0.51
C LEU A 45 -26.75 24.22 -0.27
N ASP A 46 -26.65 25.48 0.13
CA ASP A 46 -27.16 26.61 -0.64
C ASP A 46 -26.51 26.65 -2.04
N ASP A 47 -27.20 27.21 -3.03
CA ASP A 47 -26.71 27.23 -4.42
C ASP A 47 -25.37 27.99 -4.57
N SER A 48 -25.12 28.98 -3.71
CA SER A 48 -23.82 29.68 -3.62
C SER A 48 -22.68 28.75 -3.16
N ARG A 49 -22.98 27.78 -2.29
CA ARG A 49 -22.00 26.78 -1.83
C ARG A 49 -21.76 25.71 -2.89
N LYS A 50 -22.81 25.28 -3.62
CA LYS A 50 -22.68 24.34 -4.74
C LYS A 50 -21.80 24.90 -5.86
N THR A 51 -22.01 26.16 -6.25
CA THR A 51 -21.18 26.81 -7.28
C THR A 51 -19.73 26.96 -6.83
N LYS A 52 -19.49 27.30 -5.55
CA LYS A 52 -18.14 27.33 -4.97
C LYS A 52 -17.47 25.95 -4.99
N LEU A 53 -18.19 24.89 -4.62
CA LEU A 53 -17.69 23.51 -4.66
C LEU A 53 -17.37 23.06 -6.10
N GLN A 54 -18.23 23.37 -7.07
CA GLN A 54 -17.94 23.13 -8.49
C GLN A 54 -16.68 23.88 -8.95
N SER A 55 -16.51 25.15 -8.53
CA SER A 55 -15.31 25.93 -8.87
C SER A 55 -14.03 25.34 -8.25
N LEU A 56 -14.12 24.77 -7.05
CA LEU A 56 -12.99 24.09 -6.40
C LEU A 56 -12.64 22.79 -7.12
N LYS A 57 -13.64 22.00 -7.52
CA LYS A 57 -13.44 20.79 -8.33
C LYS A 57 -12.77 21.10 -9.66
N ALA A 58 -13.23 22.14 -10.38
CA ALA A 58 -12.60 22.57 -11.62
C ALA A 58 -11.13 23.03 -11.42
N LYS A 59 -10.87 23.79 -10.35
CA LYS A 59 -9.49 24.21 -10.01
C LYS A 59 -8.59 23.04 -9.64
N LEU A 60 -9.14 22.01 -9.00
CA LEU A 60 -8.41 20.81 -8.64
C LEU A 60 -8.07 19.98 -9.87
N GLU A 61 -9.01 19.83 -10.81
CA GLU A 61 -8.77 19.16 -12.09
C GLU A 61 -7.71 19.90 -12.93
N GLU A 62 -7.74 21.23 -12.95
CA GLU A 62 -6.71 22.03 -13.62
C GLU A 62 -5.34 21.90 -12.94
N ALA A 63 -5.30 21.92 -11.61
CA ALA A 63 -4.06 21.70 -10.85
C ALA A 63 -3.50 20.28 -11.06
N GLN A 64 -4.37 19.27 -11.18
CA GLN A 64 -3.98 17.91 -11.54
C GLN A 64 -3.34 17.87 -12.93
N LYS A 65 -3.98 18.47 -13.95
CA LYS A 65 -3.39 18.55 -15.30
C LYS A 65 -2.03 19.24 -15.32
N GLN A 66 -1.86 20.29 -14.51
CA GLN A 66 -0.56 20.98 -14.37
C GLN A 66 0.49 20.10 -13.70
N LEU A 67 0.10 19.34 -12.67
CA LEU A 67 0.96 18.38 -11.99
C LEU A 67 1.40 17.27 -12.95
N ASP A 68 0.47 16.68 -13.69
CA ASP A 68 0.74 15.63 -14.68
C ASP A 68 1.68 16.15 -15.79
N ALA A 69 1.48 17.38 -16.26
CA ALA A 69 2.34 18.00 -17.26
C ALA A 69 3.73 18.37 -16.72
N ALA A 70 3.86 18.76 -15.45
CA ALA A 70 5.15 18.96 -14.80
C ALA A 70 5.88 17.63 -14.58
N HIS A 71 5.13 16.59 -14.23
CA HIS A 71 5.63 15.23 -14.06
C HIS A 71 6.16 14.65 -15.39
N ALA A 72 5.40 14.75 -16.48
CA ALA A 72 5.84 14.32 -17.81
C ALA A 72 7.14 15.03 -18.24
N ARG A 73 7.24 16.34 -18.00
CA ARG A 73 8.48 17.11 -18.26
C ARG A 73 9.65 16.69 -17.38
N ARG A 74 9.40 16.27 -16.14
CA ARG A 74 10.46 15.73 -15.27
C ARG A 74 10.96 14.37 -15.79
N ALA A 75 10.04 13.49 -16.19
CA ALA A 75 10.35 12.17 -16.75
C ALA A 75 11.15 12.25 -18.05
N GLU A 76 10.81 13.19 -18.95
CA GLU A 76 11.52 13.39 -20.22
C GLU A 76 12.99 13.84 -20.05
N TYR A 77 13.35 14.47 -18.93
CA TYR A 77 14.68 15.03 -18.68
C TYR A 77 15.49 14.24 -17.62
N GLY A 78 14.92 13.18 -17.05
CA GLY A 78 15.45 12.43 -15.91
C GLY A 78 16.24 11.16 -16.26
N ASN A 79 17.30 11.24 -17.06
CA ASN A 79 18.24 10.12 -17.28
C ASN A 79 19.44 10.13 -16.29
N SER A 80 19.23 10.58 -15.05
CA SER A 80 20.27 10.62 -14.02
C SER A 80 20.25 9.37 -13.14
N SER A 81 21.38 8.98 -12.56
CA SER A 81 21.59 7.74 -11.78
C SER A 81 20.72 7.59 -10.51
N LEU A 82 19.91 8.60 -10.17
CA LEU A 82 18.88 8.56 -9.12
C LEU A 82 17.52 8.08 -9.65
N ALA A 83 17.39 7.85 -10.95
CA ALA A 83 16.16 7.44 -11.62
C ALA A 83 15.55 6.16 -11.04
N SER A 84 16.34 5.20 -10.55
CA SER A 84 15.77 3.98 -9.96
C SER A 84 15.04 4.24 -8.65
N LEU A 85 15.55 5.18 -7.84
CA LEU A 85 15.02 5.50 -6.52
C LEU A 85 13.84 6.47 -6.64
N LEU A 86 13.94 7.43 -7.57
CA LEU A 86 12.82 8.28 -7.96
C LEU A 86 11.70 7.48 -8.62
N ASN A 87 11.99 6.54 -9.53
CA ASN A 87 11.00 5.64 -10.11
C ASN A 87 10.31 4.76 -9.05
N SER A 88 11.01 4.39 -7.97
CA SER A 88 10.41 3.63 -6.87
C SER A 88 9.42 4.48 -6.07
N VAL A 89 9.75 5.73 -5.78
CA VAL A 89 8.85 6.69 -5.12
C VAL A 89 7.68 7.04 -6.04
N GLU A 90 7.94 7.20 -7.33
CA GLU A 90 6.97 7.45 -8.41
C GLU A 90 6.00 6.27 -8.60
N GLN A 91 6.48 5.03 -8.51
CA GLN A 91 5.61 3.85 -8.46
C GLN A 91 4.73 3.81 -7.22
N GLN A 92 5.21 4.30 -6.07
CA GLN A 92 4.37 4.37 -4.88
C GLN A 92 3.30 5.46 -4.98
N GLU A 93 3.61 6.62 -5.55
CA GLU A 93 2.64 7.71 -5.73
C GLU A 93 1.55 7.35 -6.75
N THR A 94 1.91 6.72 -7.87
CA THR A 94 0.95 6.21 -8.86
C THR A 94 0.06 5.13 -8.29
N ARG A 95 0.62 4.15 -7.56
CA ARG A 95 -0.17 3.14 -6.82
C ARG A 95 -1.15 3.79 -5.84
N LYS A 96 -0.71 4.80 -5.10
CA LYS A 96 -1.58 5.53 -4.16
C LYS A 96 -2.73 6.23 -4.88
N HIS A 97 -2.48 6.80 -6.06
CA HIS A 97 -3.51 7.41 -6.89
C HIS A 97 -4.52 6.37 -7.40
N ASP A 98 -4.05 5.23 -7.91
CA ASP A 98 -4.88 4.13 -8.39
C ASP A 98 -5.74 3.53 -7.27
N PHE A 99 -5.18 3.36 -6.07
CA PHE A 99 -5.93 2.95 -4.90
C PHE A 99 -7.04 3.95 -4.54
N HIS A 100 -6.77 5.25 -4.65
CA HIS A 100 -7.76 6.27 -4.36
C HIS A 100 -8.90 6.26 -5.40
N LYS A 101 -8.55 6.08 -6.67
CA LYS A 101 -9.51 5.93 -7.75
C LYS A 101 -10.39 4.70 -7.55
N LEU A 102 -9.80 3.53 -7.28
CA LEU A 102 -10.53 2.28 -7.00
C LEU A 102 -11.42 2.41 -5.77
N ALA A 103 -10.94 3.05 -4.70
CA ALA A 103 -11.74 3.30 -3.51
C ALA A 103 -12.95 4.22 -3.82
N SER A 104 -12.78 5.20 -4.69
CA SER A 104 -13.89 6.05 -5.14
C SER A 104 -14.90 5.30 -6.01
N GLU A 105 -14.43 4.44 -6.92
CA GLU A 105 -15.28 3.61 -7.78
C GLU A 105 -16.05 2.57 -6.97
N LEU A 106 -15.40 1.94 -5.98
CA LEU A 106 -16.04 1.01 -5.04
C LEU A 106 -17.14 1.72 -4.23
N ASN A 107 -16.84 2.91 -3.68
CA ASN A 107 -17.84 3.70 -2.97
C ASN A 107 -19.02 4.09 -3.88
N GLN A 108 -18.75 4.45 -5.13
CA GLN A 108 -19.81 4.72 -6.11
C GLN A 108 -20.67 3.48 -6.37
N LYS A 109 -20.05 2.31 -6.54
CA LYS A 109 -20.77 1.05 -6.75
C LYS A 109 -21.56 0.59 -5.53
N LEU A 110 -21.07 0.83 -4.32
CA LEU A 110 -21.82 0.59 -3.09
C LEU A 110 -23.05 1.50 -3.00
N VAL A 111 -22.93 2.77 -3.39
CA VAL A 111 -24.08 3.69 -3.45
C VAL A 111 -25.09 3.22 -4.51
N GLU A 112 -24.62 2.83 -5.70
CA GLU A 112 -25.46 2.31 -6.78
C GLU A 112 -26.21 1.03 -6.35
N ALA A 113 -25.51 0.09 -5.72
CA ALA A 113 -26.10 -1.14 -5.18
C ALA A 113 -27.15 -0.82 -4.09
N ALA A 114 -26.87 0.12 -3.19
CA ALA A 114 -27.83 0.55 -2.18
C ALA A 114 -29.07 1.22 -2.78
N THR A 115 -28.93 1.92 -3.91
CA THR A 115 -30.09 2.48 -4.64
C THR A 115 -30.91 1.40 -5.35
N LEU A 116 -30.26 0.42 -5.98
CA LEU A 116 -30.94 -0.72 -6.62
C LEU A 116 -31.66 -1.59 -5.59
N GLN A 117 -31.08 -1.78 -4.41
CA GLN A 117 -31.73 -2.49 -3.30
C GLN A 117 -33.00 -1.78 -2.85
N LYS A 118 -32.97 -0.44 -2.71
CA LYS A 118 -34.17 0.35 -2.39
C LYS A 118 -35.22 0.30 -3.49
N GLU A 119 -34.80 0.30 -4.75
CA GLU A 119 -35.72 0.18 -5.89
C GLU A 119 -36.36 -1.22 -5.97
N ALA A 120 -35.60 -2.27 -5.63
CA ALA A 120 -36.11 -3.64 -5.52
C ALA A 120 -37.07 -3.82 -4.34
N GLU A 121 -36.81 -3.19 -3.19
CA GLU A 121 -37.75 -3.20 -2.04
C GLU A 121 -39.07 -2.47 -2.34
N ILE A 122 -39.06 -1.48 -3.24
CA ILE A 122 -40.28 -0.78 -3.71
C ILE A 122 -41.03 -1.62 -4.77
N LYS A 123 -40.36 -2.56 -5.44
CA LYS A 123 -40.94 -3.49 -6.43
C LYS A 123 -41.20 -4.88 -5.83
N VAL A 124 -42.22 -5.00 -4.98
CA VAL A 124 -42.86 -6.28 -4.61
C VAL A 124 -43.99 -6.59 -5.64
N PRO A 125 -44.24 -7.87 -6.02
CA PRO A 125 -44.55 -8.24 -7.40
C PRO A 125 -46.04 -8.18 -7.78
N ALA A 126 -46.31 -7.71 -9.00
CA ALA A 126 -47.57 -7.93 -9.72
C ALA A 126 -47.44 -9.17 -10.65
N PRO A 127 -48.52 -9.92 -10.90
CA PRO A 127 -48.49 -11.22 -11.58
C PRO A 127 -48.12 -11.15 -13.07
N PRO A 128 -47.71 -12.28 -13.68
CA PRO A 128 -46.92 -12.30 -14.91
C PRO A 128 -47.81 -12.17 -16.15
N ILE A 129 -47.40 -11.32 -17.09
CA ILE A 129 -47.93 -11.27 -18.45
C ILE A 129 -46.74 -11.29 -19.43
N ALA A 130 -46.96 -12.06 -20.49
CA ALA A 130 -46.02 -12.61 -21.45
C ALA A 130 -45.30 -11.59 -22.37
N SER A 131 -44.13 -12.05 -22.83
CA SER A 131 -43.52 -11.92 -24.17
C SER A 131 -43.48 -10.56 -24.90
N ASN A 132 -42.29 -10.15 -25.34
CA ASN A 132 -41.90 -10.26 -26.76
C ASN A 132 -40.44 -9.87 -27.02
N ASP A 133 -39.82 -10.66 -27.91
CA ASP A 133 -38.64 -10.39 -28.75
C ASP A 133 -38.60 -8.99 -29.36
N VAL A 134 -37.40 -8.41 -29.54
CA VAL A 134 -36.91 -7.82 -30.82
C VAL A 134 -35.37 -7.74 -30.81
N GLU A 135 -34.79 -8.20 -31.92
CA GLU A 135 -33.38 -8.26 -32.35
C GLU A 135 -32.72 -6.91 -32.76
N LEU A 136 -31.38 -6.99 -32.98
CA LEU A 136 -30.50 -6.21 -33.89
C LEU A 136 -30.05 -4.80 -33.38
N GLU A 137 -28.78 -4.36 -33.46
CA GLU A 137 -27.83 -4.33 -34.58
C GLU A 137 -26.34 -4.24 -34.15
N THR A 138 -25.50 -4.84 -35.00
CA THR A 138 -24.03 -4.77 -35.09
C THR A 138 -23.54 -3.60 -35.98
N VAL A 139 -22.46 -2.88 -35.62
CA VAL A 139 -21.53 -2.23 -36.60
C VAL A 139 -20.07 -2.16 -36.04
N PRO A 140 -19.02 -2.40 -36.87
CA PRO A 140 -17.61 -2.52 -36.46
C PRO A 140 -16.76 -1.27 -36.75
N GLY A 141 -15.57 -1.16 -36.14
CA GLY A 141 -14.60 -0.10 -36.46
C GLY A 141 -13.19 -0.35 -35.92
N SER A 142 -12.29 -0.76 -36.83
CA SER A 142 -10.85 -0.98 -36.63
C SER A 142 -10.04 0.31 -36.44
N SER A 143 -8.96 0.28 -35.65
CA SER A 143 -7.79 1.11 -35.96
C SER A 143 -6.47 0.56 -35.42
N LYS A 144 -5.56 0.28 -36.35
CA LYS A 144 -4.17 -0.16 -36.15
C LYS A 144 -3.32 1.02 -35.65
N ARG A 145 -2.43 0.80 -34.66
CA ARG A 145 -1.17 1.56 -34.58
C ARG A 145 -0.04 0.81 -33.84
N ARG A 146 0.97 0.48 -34.68
CA ARG A 146 2.42 0.25 -34.52
C ARG A 146 3.03 0.01 -33.12
N ARG A 147 3.75 -1.12 -33.06
CA ARG A 147 4.89 -1.49 -32.19
C ARG A 147 6.09 -0.53 -32.29
N ILE A 148 6.69 -0.23 -31.13
CA ILE A 148 8.15 -0.05 -30.85
C ILE A 148 8.29 -0.40 -29.34
N SER A 149 8.74 -1.62 -28.94
CA SER A 149 10.06 -1.96 -28.35
C SER A 149 10.69 -0.85 -27.46
N ASP A 150 11.33 -1.07 -26.31
CA ASP A 150 11.84 -2.28 -25.66
C ASP A 150 12.24 -1.92 -24.21
N GLY A 151 12.03 -2.83 -23.26
CA GLY A 151 12.86 -2.97 -22.05
C GLY A 151 12.58 -2.09 -20.83
N TYR A 152 11.50 -2.36 -20.08
CA TYR A 152 11.47 -2.42 -18.59
C TYR A 152 10.08 -2.78 -18.00
N GLU A 153 9.23 -3.53 -18.71
CA GLU A 153 7.84 -3.83 -18.28
C GLU A 153 7.69 -5.06 -17.34
N ASP A 154 8.76 -5.82 -17.08
CA ASP A 154 8.60 -7.17 -16.56
C ASP A 154 8.18 -7.28 -15.07
N THR A 155 8.40 -6.27 -14.23
CA THR A 155 8.05 -6.39 -12.79
C THR A 155 6.72 -5.75 -12.41
N ALA A 156 6.33 -4.65 -13.06
CA ALA A 156 5.01 -4.04 -12.88
C ALA A 156 3.90 -4.84 -13.58
N SER A 157 4.21 -5.42 -14.75
CA SER A 157 3.32 -6.35 -15.43
C SER A 157 3.10 -7.61 -14.58
N ALA A 158 4.15 -8.19 -13.99
CA ALA A 158 4.04 -9.39 -13.16
C ALA A 158 3.14 -9.23 -11.92
N LEU A 159 3.19 -8.07 -11.25
CA LEU A 159 2.35 -7.79 -10.07
C LEU A 159 0.91 -7.43 -10.45
N ALA A 160 0.71 -6.73 -11.57
CA ALA A 160 -0.62 -6.47 -12.12
C ALA A 160 -1.28 -7.74 -12.67
N THR A 161 -0.51 -8.66 -13.27
CA THR A 161 -1.02 -9.98 -13.67
C THR A 161 -1.34 -10.82 -12.45
N GLN A 162 -0.51 -10.81 -11.40
CA GLN A 162 -0.79 -11.57 -10.17
C GLN A 162 -2.08 -11.10 -9.49
N THR A 163 -2.28 -9.80 -9.30
CA THR A 163 -3.50 -9.26 -8.69
C THR A 163 -4.74 -9.48 -9.56
N LYS A 164 -4.60 -9.38 -10.89
CA LYS A 164 -5.67 -9.71 -11.84
C LYS A 164 -6.01 -11.21 -11.82
N GLU A 165 -5.01 -12.08 -11.70
CA GLU A 165 -5.18 -13.52 -11.54
C GLU A 165 -5.91 -13.84 -10.24
N GLU A 166 -5.51 -13.22 -9.13
CA GLU A 166 -6.18 -13.37 -7.82
C GLU A 166 -7.65 -12.90 -7.86
N ILE A 167 -7.94 -11.75 -8.47
CA ILE A 167 -9.31 -11.24 -8.65
C ILE A 167 -10.12 -12.16 -9.57
N SER A 168 -9.53 -12.62 -10.67
CA SER A 168 -10.19 -13.56 -11.58
C SER A 168 -10.47 -14.91 -10.90
N GLY A 169 -9.57 -15.36 -10.02
CA GLY A 169 -9.74 -16.54 -9.19
C GLY A 169 -10.88 -16.38 -8.19
N LEU A 170 -10.96 -15.25 -7.49
CA LEU A 170 -12.09 -14.93 -6.60
C LEU A 170 -13.42 -14.88 -7.36
N HIS A 171 -13.43 -14.30 -8.56
CA HIS A 171 -14.63 -14.25 -9.40
C HIS A 171 -15.07 -15.65 -9.86
N ALA A 172 -14.12 -16.50 -10.27
CA ALA A 172 -14.41 -17.89 -10.63
C ALA A 172 -14.96 -18.70 -9.45
N ILE A 173 -14.40 -18.48 -8.25
CA ILE A 173 -14.86 -19.09 -7.01
C ILE A 173 -16.30 -18.63 -6.67
N LEU A 174 -16.57 -17.32 -6.71
CA LEU A 174 -17.90 -16.76 -6.45
C LEU A 174 -18.92 -17.29 -7.45
N GLN A 175 -18.54 -17.41 -8.72
CA GLN A 175 -19.38 -17.99 -9.76
C GLN A 175 -19.68 -19.47 -9.46
N ALA A 176 -18.68 -20.27 -9.09
CA ALA A 176 -18.88 -21.66 -8.70
C ALA A 176 -19.79 -21.80 -7.46
N ILE A 177 -19.71 -20.88 -6.50
CA ILE A 177 -20.64 -20.85 -5.35
C ILE A 177 -22.06 -20.54 -5.83
N SER A 178 -22.22 -19.52 -6.67
CA SER A 178 -23.53 -19.15 -7.22
C SER A 178 -24.15 -20.32 -7.98
N GLU A 179 -23.37 -21.06 -8.77
CA GLU A 179 -23.82 -22.23 -9.51
C GLU A 179 -24.19 -23.40 -8.58
N ARG A 180 -23.39 -23.68 -7.55
CA ARG A 180 -23.72 -24.71 -6.54
C ARG A 180 -24.98 -24.36 -5.74
N VAL A 181 -25.10 -23.11 -5.27
CA VAL A 181 -26.28 -22.64 -4.54
C VAL A 181 -27.51 -22.74 -5.44
N SER A 182 -27.43 -22.29 -6.69
CA SER A 182 -28.54 -22.41 -7.64
C SER A 182 -28.93 -23.87 -7.90
N THR A 183 -27.95 -24.78 -7.99
CA THR A 183 -28.22 -26.22 -8.14
C THR A 183 -28.97 -26.78 -6.94
N VAL A 184 -28.48 -26.48 -5.72
CA VAL A 184 -29.14 -26.92 -4.47
C VAL A 184 -30.54 -26.32 -4.33
N GLU A 185 -30.74 -25.04 -4.67
CA GLU A 185 -32.05 -24.40 -4.66
C GLU A 185 -33.03 -25.08 -5.63
N ASN A 186 -32.57 -25.38 -6.85
CA ASN A 186 -33.38 -26.10 -7.84
C ASN A 186 -33.72 -27.52 -7.38
N ASP A 187 -32.77 -28.22 -6.77
CA ASP A 187 -32.98 -29.57 -6.23
C ASP A 187 -34.01 -29.56 -5.09
N ILE A 188 -33.93 -28.58 -4.17
CA ILE A 188 -34.92 -28.40 -3.10
C ILE A 188 -36.31 -28.13 -3.66
N VAL A 189 -36.43 -27.25 -4.67
CA VAL A 189 -37.72 -26.95 -5.32
C VAL A 189 -38.29 -28.17 -6.02
N ALA A 190 -37.46 -28.93 -6.74
CA ALA A 190 -37.87 -30.17 -7.40
C ALA A 190 -38.35 -31.21 -6.38
N GLN A 191 -37.61 -31.36 -5.28
CA GLN A 191 -37.96 -32.27 -4.19
C GLN A 191 -39.26 -31.87 -3.48
N ASP A 192 -39.47 -30.58 -3.20
CA ASP A 192 -40.70 -30.10 -2.56
C ASP A 192 -41.92 -30.30 -3.48
N ALA A 193 -41.75 -30.12 -4.79
CA ALA A 193 -42.78 -30.46 -5.77
C ALA A 193 -43.06 -31.98 -5.79
N GLU A 194 -42.02 -32.81 -5.73
CA GLU A 194 -42.15 -34.26 -5.70
C GLU A 194 -42.90 -34.75 -4.45
N VAL A 195 -42.51 -34.26 -3.27
CA VAL A 195 -43.15 -34.59 -1.98
C VAL A 195 -44.61 -34.14 -1.98
N ARG A 196 -44.93 -32.96 -2.51
CA ARG A 196 -46.31 -32.49 -2.64
C ARG A 196 -47.15 -33.41 -3.54
N GLU A 197 -46.58 -33.92 -4.63
CA GLU A 197 -47.28 -34.85 -5.52
C GLU A 197 -47.50 -36.21 -4.84
N VAL A 198 -46.48 -36.75 -4.16
CA VAL A 198 -46.56 -37.97 -3.36
C VAL A 198 -47.67 -37.87 -2.30
N MET A 199 -47.74 -36.74 -1.58
CA MET A 199 -48.79 -36.52 -0.58
C MET A 199 -50.19 -36.40 -1.21
N ARG A 200 -50.31 -35.78 -2.38
CA ARG A 200 -51.58 -35.69 -3.11
C ARG A 200 -52.07 -37.07 -3.53
N GLU A 201 -51.22 -37.86 -4.18
CA GLU A 201 -51.55 -39.24 -4.56
C GLU A 201 -51.96 -40.11 -3.37
N TYR A 202 -51.28 -39.95 -2.23
CA TYR A 202 -51.60 -40.67 -1.00
C TYR A 202 -52.98 -40.27 -0.46
N ASN A 203 -53.32 -38.99 -0.46
CA ASN A 203 -54.62 -38.50 -0.01
C ASN A 203 -55.75 -38.94 -0.96
N ASP A 204 -55.54 -38.86 -2.27
CA ASP A 204 -56.53 -39.27 -3.28
C ASP A 204 -56.84 -40.78 -3.18
N LYS A 205 -55.81 -41.62 -2.94
CA LYS A 205 -55.98 -43.07 -2.74
C LYS A 205 -56.71 -43.40 -1.43
N LYS A 206 -56.51 -42.59 -0.38
CA LYS A 206 -57.16 -42.79 0.93
C LYS A 206 -58.67 -42.52 0.89
N GLU A 207 -59.14 -41.63 0.00
CA GLU A 207 -60.57 -41.35 -0.20
C GLU A 207 -61.27 -42.39 -1.11
N GLY A 208 -60.51 -43.21 -1.87
CA GLY A 208 -61.04 -44.11 -2.90
C GLY A 208 -61.22 -45.61 -2.55
N GLY A 209 -60.78 -46.09 -1.38
CA GLY A 209 -60.84 -47.51 -0.97
C GLY A 209 -59.47 -48.18 -0.82
N GLU A 210 -59.41 -49.36 -0.18
CA GLU A 210 -58.18 -50.01 0.34
C GLU A 210 -56.94 -49.92 -0.60
N PRO A 211 -55.79 -49.44 -0.10
CA PRO A 211 -54.59 -49.25 -0.90
C PRO A 211 -54.03 -50.59 -1.39
N THR A 212 -53.80 -50.70 -2.70
CA THR A 212 -53.17 -51.86 -3.32
C THR A 212 -51.66 -51.91 -3.01
N PRO A 213 -51.08 -53.09 -2.73
CA PRO A 213 -49.70 -53.23 -2.25
C PRO A 213 -48.64 -52.69 -3.23
N THR A 214 -48.90 -52.73 -4.54
CA THR A 214 -47.99 -52.20 -5.57
C THR A 214 -47.77 -50.68 -5.51
N ALA A 215 -48.69 -49.92 -4.92
CA ALA A 215 -48.55 -48.48 -4.78
C ALA A 215 -47.61 -48.08 -3.62
N VAL A 216 -47.44 -48.97 -2.63
CA VAL A 216 -46.60 -48.72 -1.46
C VAL A 216 -45.12 -48.88 -1.83
N ASP A 217 -44.77 -49.90 -2.63
CA ASP A 217 -43.40 -50.14 -3.09
C ASP A 217 -42.85 -48.96 -3.93
N SER A 218 -43.69 -48.36 -4.78
CA SER A 218 -43.29 -47.18 -5.57
C SER A 218 -43.04 -45.94 -4.71
N LEU A 219 -43.75 -45.81 -3.58
CA LEU A 219 -43.56 -44.71 -2.64
C LEU A 219 -42.24 -44.88 -1.88
N GLU A 220 -41.95 -46.11 -1.44
CA GLU A 220 -40.75 -46.45 -0.69
C GLU A 220 -39.47 -46.20 -1.51
N VAL A 221 -39.51 -46.51 -2.81
CA VAL A 221 -38.40 -46.18 -3.74
C VAL A 221 -38.20 -44.67 -3.86
N ARG A 222 -39.28 -43.87 -3.98
CA ARG A 222 -39.19 -42.41 -4.07
C ARG A 222 -38.70 -41.78 -2.77
N VAL A 223 -39.21 -42.24 -1.62
CA VAL A 223 -38.73 -41.79 -0.30
C VAL A 223 -37.24 -42.11 -0.12
N SER A 224 -36.79 -43.30 -0.53
CA SER A 224 -35.37 -43.67 -0.50
C SER A 224 -34.52 -42.78 -1.43
N HIS A 225 -35.03 -42.44 -2.61
CA HIS A 225 -34.34 -41.52 -3.54
C HIS A 225 -34.19 -40.12 -2.95
N VAL A 226 -35.28 -39.57 -2.41
CA VAL A 226 -35.30 -38.27 -1.75
C VAL A 226 -34.37 -38.25 -0.53
N GLN A 227 -34.33 -39.34 0.23
CA GLN A 227 -33.42 -39.46 1.37
C GLN A 227 -31.94 -39.45 0.95
N ASN A 228 -31.59 -40.11 -0.15
CA ASN A 228 -30.23 -40.06 -0.69
C ASN A 228 -29.87 -38.65 -1.18
N GLN A 229 -30.78 -37.95 -1.86
CA GLN A 229 -30.57 -36.55 -2.26
C GLN A 229 -30.37 -35.62 -1.06
N MET A 230 -31.12 -35.82 0.03
CA MET A 230 -30.91 -35.06 1.27
C MET A 230 -29.52 -35.29 1.88
N VAL A 231 -29.00 -36.52 1.81
CA VAL A 231 -27.62 -36.82 2.26
C VAL A 231 -26.62 -36.08 1.39
N ASP A 232 -26.79 -36.09 0.06
CA ASP A 232 -25.90 -35.38 -0.87
C ASP A 232 -25.92 -33.86 -0.62
N ILE A 233 -27.10 -33.25 -0.44
CA ILE A 233 -27.24 -31.83 -0.07
C ILE A 233 -26.55 -31.54 1.26
N ALA A 234 -26.72 -32.40 2.27
CA ALA A 234 -26.06 -32.23 3.57
C ALA A 234 -24.53 -32.28 3.45
N THR A 235 -23.98 -33.16 2.61
CA THR A 235 -22.53 -33.21 2.36
C THR A 235 -22.03 -31.96 1.65
N ASN A 236 -22.74 -31.48 0.62
CA ASN A 236 -22.42 -30.23 -0.08
C ASN A 236 -22.47 -29.01 0.84
N LEU A 237 -23.49 -28.90 1.71
CA LEU A 237 -23.59 -27.82 2.70
C LEU A 237 -22.44 -27.87 3.72
N LYS A 238 -22.02 -29.07 4.12
CA LYS A 238 -20.87 -29.24 5.00
C LYS A 238 -19.58 -28.75 4.33
N GLU A 239 -19.30 -29.18 3.11
CA GLU A 239 -18.14 -28.71 2.35
C GLU A 239 -18.14 -27.19 2.15
N LEU A 240 -19.29 -26.61 1.82
CA LEU A 240 -19.45 -25.16 1.70
C LEU A 240 -19.14 -24.46 3.02
N SER A 241 -19.59 -25.01 4.16
CA SER A 241 -19.32 -24.45 5.48
C SER A 241 -17.84 -24.51 5.87
N GLU A 242 -17.15 -25.61 5.59
CA GLU A 242 -15.71 -25.78 5.83
C GLU A 242 -14.90 -24.81 4.96
N TRP A 243 -15.30 -24.66 3.70
CA TRP A 243 -14.67 -23.73 2.77
C TRP A 243 -14.86 -22.26 3.20
N ILE A 244 -16.06 -21.86 3.63
CA ILE A 244 -16.33 -20.51 4.19
C ILE A 244 -15.45 -20.27 5.44
N ALA A 245 -15.34 -21.25 6.33
CA ALA A 245 -14.48 -21.15 7.51
C ALA A 245 -12.99 -20.97 7.12
N GLY A 246 -12.53 -21.70 6.10
CA GLY A 246 -11.18 -21.53 5.54
C GLY A 246 -10.97 -20.13 4.94
N LEU A 247 -11.98 -19.57 4.28
CA LEU A 247 -11.92 -18.22 3.72
C LEU A 247 -11.82 -17.16 4.82
N TYR A 248 -12.54 -17.31 5.94
CA TYR A 248 -12.39 -16.41 7.10
C TYR A 248 -10.97 -16.47 7.70
N GLN A 249 -10.43 -17.67 7.90
CA GLN A 249 -9.05 -17.83 8.41
C GLN A 249 -8.00 -17.21 7.46
N SER A 250 -8.17 -17.42 6.16
CA SER A 250 -7.29 -16.79 5.16
C SER A 250 -7.43 -15.27 5.15
N SER A 251 -8.64 -14.74 5.32
CA SER A 251 -8.89 -13.30 5.42
C SER A 251 -8.20 -12.70 6.64
N ASP A 252 -8.31 -13.34 7.81
CA ASP A 252 -7.65 -12.89 9.04
C ASP A 252 -6.12 -12.88 8.90
N ALA A 253 -5.55 -13.93 8.30
CA ALA A 253 -4.11 -13.99 8.02
C ALA A 253 -3.65 -12.91 7.03
N MET A 254 -4.49 -12.54 6.07
CA MET A 254 -4.21 -11.44 5.13
C MET A 254 -4.29 -10.07 5.82
N LEU A 255 -5.24 -9.88 6.74
CA LEU A 255 -5.33 -8.67 7.56
C LEU A 255 -4.10 -8.49 8.45
N GLU A 256 -3.66 -9.56 9.12
CA GLU A 256 -2.43 -9.53 9.95
C GLU A 256 -1.19 -9.17 9.11
N LYS A 257 -1.05 -9.74 7.91
CA LYS A 257 0.02 -9.37 6.97
C LYS A 257 -0.07 -7.90 6.54
N HIS A 258 -1.28 -7.41 6.25
CA HIS A 258 -1.48 -6.02 5.89
C HIS A 258 -1.10 -5.07 7.04
N GLU A 259 -1.50 -5.38 8.27
CA GLU A 259 -1.09 -4.62 9.45
C GLU A 259 0.43 -4.63 9.65
N SER A 260 1.08 -5.79 9.48
CA SER A 260 2.54 -5.92 9.56
C SER A 260 3.26 -5.07 8.49
N ILE A 261 2.77 -5.07 7.26
CA ILE A 261 3.32 -4.24 6.16
C ILE A 261 3.14 -2.75 6.47
N MET A 262 1.98 -2.35 7.00
CA MET A 262 1.73 -0.96 7.38
C MET A 262 2.62 -0.49 8.53
N ALA A 263 2.85 -1.34 9.54
CA ALA A 263 3.77 -1.05 10.64
C ALA A 263 5.21 -0.88 10.14
N ARG A 264 5.68 -1.78 9.28
CA ARG A 264 7.01 -1.68 8.66
C ARG A 264 7.15 -0.42 7.81
N LYS A 265 6.11 -0.07 7.05
CA LYS A 265 6.09 1.17 6.26
C LYS A 265 6.23 2.40 7.17
N GLU A 266 5.52 2.44 8.29
CA GLU A 266 5.63 3.55 9.25
C GLU A 266 7.04 3.65 9.84
N GLU A 267 7.67 2.51 10.15
CA GLU A 267 9.06 2.44 10.61
C GLU A 267 10.04 3.00 9.55
N GLU A 268 9.93 2.55 8.30
CA GLU A 268 10.76 3.04 7.19
C GLU A 268 10.54 4.54 6.94
N GLU A 269 9.30 5.03 7.00
CA GLU A 269 9.00 6.47 6.89
C GLU A 269 9.60 7.29 8.05
N ASN A 270 9.62 6.73 9.26
CA ASN A 270 10.26 7.35 10.42
C ASN A 270 11.77 7.44 10.23
N GLU A 271 12.40 6.40 9.68
CA GLU A 271 13.83 6.38 9.37
C GLU A 271 14.19 7.40 8.28
N ILE A 272 13.42 7.46 7.19
CA ILE A 272 13.58 8.48 6.15
C ILE A 272 13.49 9.89 6.76
N ARG A 273 12.51 10.14 7.64
CA ARG A 273 12.40 11.43 8.34
C ARG A 273 13.60 11.73 9.23
N LYS A 274 14.22 10.74 9.87
CA LYS A 274 15.47 10.93 10.64
C LYS A 274 16.64 11.28 9.72
N LEU A 275 16.81 10.57 8.61
CA LEU A 275 17.88 10.81 7.64
C LEU A 275 17.77 12.20 7.01
N LEU A 276 16.56 12.64 6.65
CA LEU A 276 16.34 13.99 6.10
C LEU A 276 16.75 15.09 7.08
N ARG A 277 16.43 14.96 8.37
CA ARG A 277 16.90 15.92 9.40
C ARG A 277 18.42 15.94 9.52
N ARG A 278 19.08 14.78 9.39
CA ARG A 278 20.55 14.69 9.43
C ARG A 278 21.18 15.39 8.21
N ILE A 279 20.58 15.23 7.03
CA ILE A 279 21.03 15.93 5.81
C ILE A 279 20.88 17.45 5.99
N GLU A 280 19.72 17.92 6.47
CA GLU A 280 19.48 19.35 6.74
C GLU A 280 20.51 19.92 7.74
N ALA A 281 20.82 19.18 8.81
CA ALA A 281 21.86 19.57 9.76
C ALA A 281 23.25 19.68 9.11
N HIS A 282 23.64 18.72 8.25
CA HIS A 282 24.91 18.77 7.52
C HIS A 282 24.96 19.87 6.46
N GLU A 283 23.83 20.22 5.84
CA GLU A 283 23.75 21.35 4.92
C GLU A 283 23.94 22.69 5.64
N LYS A 284 23.33 22.83 6.82
CA LYS A 284 23.52 24.00 7.67
C LYS A 284 24.97 24.14 8.12
N LEU A 285 25.59 23.05 8.58
CA LEU A 285 27.01 23.03 8.96
C LEU A 285 27.91 23.45 7.78
N ARG A 286 27.68 22.90 6.58
CA ARG A 286 28.44 23.28 5.39
C ARG A 286 28.28 24.76 5.01
N ALA A 287 27.11 25.34 5.26
CA ALA A 287 26.89 26.77 5.04
C ALA A 287 27.65 27.63 6.07
N GLU A 288 27.71 27.19 7.34
CA GLU A 288 28.50 27.82 8.40
C GLU A 288 30.01 27.77 8.07
N ASP A 289 30.53 26.58 7.74
CA ASP A 289 31.94 26.37 7.34
C ASP A 289 32.32 27.24 6.13
N LYS A 290 31.44 27.33 5.13
CA LYS A 290 31.68 28.15 3.94
C LYS A 290 31.80 29.64 4.30
N ASN A 291 30.94 30.14 5.18
CA ASN A 291 30.99 31.53 5.63
C ASN A 291 32.27 31.81 6.43
N GLU A 292 32.72 30.86 7.26
CA GLU A 292 33.97 30.97 8.01
C GLU A 292 35.19 31.00 7.07
N ILE A 293 35.23 30.12 6.08
CA ILE A 293 36.29 30.10 5.05
C ILE A 293 36.31 31.43 4.27
N GLU A 294 35.15 31.95 3.87
CA GLU A 294 35.05 33.24 3.19
C GLU A 294 35.59 34.37 4.09
N ALA A 295 35.22 34.40 5.38
CA ALA A 295 35.71 35.39 6.34
C ALA A 295 37.23 35.30 6.57
N LEU A 296 37.78 34.10 6.72
CA LEU A 296 39.23 33.88 6.87
C LEU A 296 39.98 34.28 5.60
N SER A 297 39.44 33.96 4.42
CA SER A 297 40.04 34.35 3.14
C SER A 297 40.06 35.88 2.94
N ALA A 298 38.99 36.57 3.34
CA ALA A 298 38.91 38.02 3.31
C ALA A 298 39.91 38.66 4.29
N ALA A 299 40.04 38.11 5.51
CA ALA A 299 41.01 38.58 6.51
C ALA A 299 42.46 38.40 6.03
N LEU A 300 42.78 37.27 5.39
CA LEU A 300 44.10 37.00 4.83
C LEU A 300 44.43 37.94 3.67
N THR A 301 43.45 38.24 2.82
CA THR A 301 43.58 39.22 1.73
C THR A 301 43.82 40.62 2.28
N ALA A 302 43.05 41.05 3.28
CA ALA A 302 43.22 42.34 3.93
C ALA A 302 44.58 42.47 4.65
N TYR A 303 45.10 41.37 5.20
CA TYR A 303 46.45 41.33 5.76
C TYR A 303 47.53 41.48 4.69
N ALA A 304 47.39 40.77 3.56
CA ALA A 304 48.34 40.83 2.45
C ALA A 304 48.39 42.21 1.77
N GLU A 305 47.28 42.95 1.75
CA GLU A 305 47.20 44.31 1.21
C GLU A 305 47.81 45.37 2.15
N LYS A 306 48.03 45.04 3.42
CA LYS A 306 48.57 45.99 4.40
C LYS A 306 50.07 46.22 4.12
N PRO A 307 50.52 47.46 3.88
CA PRO A 307 51.93 47.73 3.60
C PRO A 307 52.80 47.30 4.79
N VAL A 308 53.83 46.50 4.50
CA VAL A 308 54.75 45.95 5.50
C VAL A 308 55.56 47.10 6.10
N SER A 309 55.16 47.54 7.30
CA SER A 309 55.97 48.49 8.06
C SER A 309 57.32 47.84 8.37
N PRO A 310 58.44 48.57 8.23
CA PRO A 310 59.75 48.01 8.54
C PRO A 310 59.77 47.53 10.01
N PRO A 311 60.27 46.31 10.28
CA PRO A 311 60.23 45.74 11.62
C PRO A 311 61.06 46.60 12.58
N SER A 312 60.46 46.97 13.71
CA SER A 312 61.08 47.83 14.74
C SER A 312 62.14 47.13 15.60
N SER A 313 62.46 45.86 15.32
CA SER A 313 63.27 45.00 16.18
C SER A 313 64.07 43.98 15.36
N PRO A 314 65.31 43.63 15.74
CA PRO A 314 66.08 42.57 15.11
C PRO A 314 65.26 41.26 15.16
N PHE A 315 65.01 40.71 13.98
CA PHE A 315 64.22 39.50 13.78
C PHE A 315 65.07 38.30 14.16
N ASP A 316 64.64 37.55 15.18
CA ASP A 316 65.26 36.28 15.55
C ASP A 316 64.38 35.13 15.03
N PRO A 317 64.73 34.50 13.90
CA PRO A 317 63.88 33.51 13.24
C PRO A 317 63.70 32.23 14.06
N GLU A 318 64.64 31.88 14.94
CA GLU A 318 64.56 30.63 15.72
C GLU A 318 63.44 30.67 16.77
N ASN A 319 63.27 31.79 17.47
CA ASN A 319 62.19 31.96 18.43
C ASN A 319 60.81 32.01 17.76
N MET A 320 60.70 32.58 16.55
CA MET A 320 59.43 32.62 15.82
C MET A 320 58.96 31.22 15.39
N VAL A 321 59.90 30.37 14.97
CA VAL A 321 59.58 28.98 14.59
C VAL A 321 59.09 28.19 15.80
N LEU A 322 59.70 28.38 16.98
CA LEU A 322 59.26 27.73 18.22
C LEU A 322 57.84 28.17 18.63
N ASP A 323 57.57 29.48 18.60
CA ASP A 323 56.23 30.02 18.91
C ASP A 323 55.18 29.55 17.90
N MET A 324 55.52 29.49 16.60
CA MET A 324 54.64 28.96 15.57
C MET A 324 54.38 27.46 15.75
N GLU A 325 55.39 26.67 16.09
CA GLU A 325 55.22 25.24 16.37
C GLU A 325 54.26 25.01 17.53
N GLU A 326 54.40 25.79 18.61
CA GLU A 326 53.54 25.67 19.78
C GLU A 326 52.10 26.07 19.47
N GLN A 327 51.89 27.16 18.72
CA GLN A 327 50.56 27.56 18.25
C GLN A 327 49.94 26.52 17.31
N ILE A 328 50.68 26.00 16.34
CA ILE A 328 50.19 24.95 15.43
C ILE A 328 49.86 23.69 16.22
N ARG A 329 50.71 23.29 17.17
CA ARG A 329 50.47 22.10 17.99
C ARG A 329 49.23 22.26 18.86
N GLU A 330 49.00 23.45 19.43
CA GLU A 330 47.79 23.75 20.21
C GLU A 330 46.54 23.78 19.32
N LEU A 331 46.62 24.36 18.12
CA LEU A 331 45.51 24.46 17.18
C LEU A 331 45.14 23.09 16.59
N VAL A 332 46.14 22.26 16.26
CA VAL A 332 45.93 20.86 15.88
C VAL A 332 45.33 20.08 17.05
N ARG A 333 45.82 20.29 18.27
CA ARG A 333 45.29 19.60 19.46
C ARG A 333 43.84 20.04 19.75
N SER A 334 43.48 21.31 19.59
CA SER A 334 42.12 21.78 19.83
C SER A 334 41.15 21.37 18.73
N ALA A 335 41.59 21.32 17.46
CA ALA A 335 40.76 20.94 16.33
C ALA A 335 40.60 19.41 16.19
N VAL A 336 41.68 18.63 16.34
CA VAL A 336 41.67 17.18 16.08
C VAL A 336 41.16 16.38 17.28
N LYS A 337 41.45 16.81 18.51
CA LYS A 337 41.03 16.10 19.73
C LYS A 337 39.51 15.86 19.81
N PRO A 338 38.61 16.85 19.58
CA PRO A 338 37.17 16.59 19.65
C PRO A 338 36.71 15.56 18.62
N HIS A 339 37.25 15.56 17.41
CA HIS A 339 36.92 14.56 16.39
C HIS A 339 37.39 13.15 16.77
N VAL A 340 38.56 13.03 17.40
CA VAL A 340 39.06 11.74 17.90
C VAL A 340 38.22 11.26 19.09
N GLU A 341 37.81 12.16 19.98
CA GLU A 341 36.92 11.84 21.11
C GLU A 341 35.51 11.44 20.64
N GLU A 342 34.96 12.13 19.64
CA GLU A 342 33.68 11.80 19.00
C GLU A 342 33.76 10.43 18.30
N ALA A 343 34.81 10.18 17.51
CA ALA A 343 35.00 8.89 16.86
C ALA A 343 35.18 7.75 17.88
N ARG A 344 35.88 8.01 18.99
CA ARG A 344 36.02 7.05 20.09
C ARG A 344 34.69 6.79 20.80
N ALA A 345 33.88 7.83 21.02
CA ALA A 345 32.56 7.70 21.61
C ALA A 345 31.62 6.88 20.71
N ALA A 346 31.56 7.20 19.41
CA ALA A 346 30.78 6.46 18.42
C ALA A 346 31.20 4.98 18.35
N LEU A 347 32.51 4.70 18.29
CA LEU A 347 33.02 3.32 18.30
C LEU A 347 32.66 2.57 19.59
N SER A 348 32.69 3.27 20.74
CA SER A 348 32.30 2.68 22.01
C SER A 348 30.80 2.38 22.10
N GLU A 349 29.96 3.22 21.50
CA GLU A 349 28.52 3.01 21.41
C GLU A 349 28.19 1.83 20.49
N ASP A 350 28.83 1.76 19.32
CA ASP A 350 28.69 0.64 18.39
C ASP A 350 29.11 -0.68 19.05
N LEU A 351 30.24 -0.70 19.75
CA LEU A 351 30.69 -1.89 20.50
C LEU A 351 29.70 -2.30 21.58
N GLN A 352 29.12 -1.35 22.32
CA GLN A 352 28.07 -1.66 23.32
C GLN A 352 26.79 -2.19 22.66
N GLY A 353 26.42 -1.67 21.49
CA GLY A 353 25.30 -2.17 20.70
C GLY A 353 25.51 -3.62 20.26
N TYR A 354 26.69 -3.91 19.69
CA TYR A 354 27.07 -5.28 19.33
C TYR A 354 27.08 -6.24 20.51
N ASP A 355 27.62 -5.80 21.66
CA ASP A 355 27.61 -6.62 22.87
C ASP A 355 26.17 -6.90 23.32
N ALA A 356 25.28 -5.89 23.33
CA ALA A 356 23.88 -6.05 23.72
C ALA A 356 23.12 -7.02 22.80
N GLU A 357 23.29 -6.90 21.49
CA GLU A 357 22.71 -7.82 20.51
C GLU A 357 23.25 -9.25 20.68
N LEU A 358 24.56 -9.38 20.90
CA LEU A 358 25.19 -10.66 21.15
C LEU A 358 24.63 -11.30 22.43
N TYR A 359 24.53 -10.55 23.52
CA TYR A 359 23.91 -11.01 24.76
C TYR A 359 22.45 -11.42 24.54
N GLN A 360 21.66 -10.64 23.82
CA GLN A 360 20.26 -10.97 23.55
C GLN A 360 20.12 -12.26 22.71
N SER A 361 20.97 -12.45 21.70
CA SER A 361 20.95 -13.65 20.86
C SER A 361 21.43 -14.90 21.60
N ILE A 362 22.48 -14.78 22.43
CA ILE A 362 23.02 -15.90 23.21
C ILE A 362 22.06 -16.23 24.36
N TRP A 363 21.54 -15.23 25.06
CA TRP A 363 20.65 -15.42 26.19
C TRP A 363 19.31 -16.02 25.78
N SER A 364 18.74 -15.61 24.64
CA SER A 364 17.52 -16.23 24.11
C SER A 364 17.73 -17.73 23.84
N LYS A 365 18.83 -18.11 23.19
CA LYS A 365 19.20 -19.52 22.96
C LYS A 365 19.48 -20.28 24.26
N LEU A 366 20.23 -19.68 25.19
CA LEU A 366 20.54 -20.28 26.49
C LEU A 366 19.26 -20.51 27.32
N SER A 367 18.35 -19.53 27.33
CA SER A 367 17.07 -19.64 28.03
C SER A 367 16.20 -20.75 27.44
N LEU A 368 16.22 -20.92 26.12
CA LEU A 368 15.53 -22.03 25.45
C LEU A 368 16.13 -23.38 25.87
N THR A 369 17.46 -23.51 25.87
CA THR A 369 18.12 -24.74 26.32
C THR A 369 17.83 -25.05 27.79
N HIS A 370 17.78 -24.04 28.67
CA HIS A 370 17.38 -24.21 30.07
C HIS A 370 15.93 -24.72 30.20
N LYS A 371 15.00 -24.16 29.42
CA LYS A 371 13.60 -24.62 29.39
C LYS A 371 13.50 -26.08 28.92
N VAL A 372 14.26 -26.46 27.90
CA VAL A 372 14.30 -27.85 27.40
C VAL A 372 14.88 -28.79 28.47
N ILE A 373 15.99 -28.42 29.12
CA ILE A 373 16.58 -29.21 30.21
C ILE A 373 15.59 -29.36 31.37
N ALA A 374 14.89 -28.30 31.75
CA ALA A 374 13.87 -28.34 32.79
C ALA A 374 12.72 -29.29 32.42
N ALA A 375 12.21 -29.22 31.18
CA ALA A 375 11.15 -30.10 30.69
C ALA A 375 11.59 -31.58 30.64
N VAL A 376 12.82 -31.87 30.22
CA VAL A 376 13.39 -33.23 30.25
C VAL A 376 13.57 -33.72 31.69
N SER A 377 14.07 -32.87 32.59
CA SER A 377 14.20 -33.20 34.01
C SER A 377 12.83 -33.49 34.65
N GLU A 378 11.79 -32.74 34.28
CA GLU A 378 10.42 -32.98 34.74
C GLU A 378 9.85 -34.30 34.19
N ALA A 379 10.05 -34.56 32.90
CA ALA A 379 9.61 -35.81 32.26
C ALA A 379 10.29 -37.04 32.86
N THR A 380 11.59 -36.95 33.18
CA THR A 380 12.37 -38.06 33.77
C THR A 380 12.12 -38.27 35.27
N SER A 381 11.67 -37.24 35.99
CA SER A 381 11.35 -37.34 37.42
C SER A 381 9.92 -37.83 37.69
N ARG A 382 9.03 -37.82 36.70
CA ARG A 382 7.74 -38.51 36.79
C ARG A 382 7.95 -40.03 36.67
N PRO A 383 7.55 -40.83 37.68
CA PRO A 383 7.63 -42.28 37.57
C PRO A 383 6.69 -42.79 36.46
N PRO A 384 7.06 -43.87 35.74
CA PRO A 384 6.20 -44.47 34.73
C PRO A 384 4.90 -44.98 35.37
N SER A 385 3.78 -44.43 34.92
CA SER A 385 2.42 -44.83 35.29
C SER A 385 2.00 -46.15 34.68
#